data_AF-A0A612YHP4-F1
#
_entry.id   AF-A0A612YHP4-F1
#
_cell.length_a   1.000
_cell.length_b   1.000
_cell.length_c   1.000
_cell.angle_alpha   90.00
_cell.angle_beta   90.00
_cell.angle_gamma   90.00
#
_symmetry.space_group_name_H-M   'P 1'
#
loop_
_entity.id
_entity.type
_entity.pdbx_description
1 polymer ?
#
loop_
_entity_poly.entity_id
_entity_poly.type
_entity_poly.pdbx_seq_one_letter_code
_entity_poly.pdbx_strand_id
1 'polypeptide(L)'
;MFVPRGANTAVPWDDTLTPYMNEAINTLSKREYDAVIFAGPARTGKTLGLIDGWIVYGIVCDPADMLVVQMTETKAREHSKTRLARTFHHSPEVRKRLSPSRNDNNVHDKMFRDGSFLKIGWPSITVFSSSDYKRVALTDYDRFPEDIDGEGDGFSLASKRTTTFMSAGMTLAESSPGREITDVKWRRSSPHEAPPTTGILSLYNRGDRRRWYWPCPHCGDWFQPAMENMVGYRDNPDLMAASEAARIQCPHCLALIQPEQKRGLNNRGVWLKEGQFINKDGEISGEARRSRIASFWMEGPAAAYQTWQQLVYKLLTAEEEYERTGSEETLKAVINTDWGLPYLPRISLDQRKAETLIARAEKLPPRRVPDGVRFLVATVDVQGGKKRRFVVQVVGYGSHGERWIVDRFNITRSLRCDESGEAMQINPGAYPEDWHLLITDVL
;
A
#
# COMPACT_ATOMS: atom_id res chain seq x y z
N MET A 1 -11.17 28.80 2.50
CA MET A 1 -10.86 28.44 3.90
C MET A 1 -9.57 29.12 4.33
N PHE A 2 -9.42 29.50 5.60
CA PHE A 2 -8.13 29.93 6.16
C PHE A 2 -7.45 28.80 6.94
N VAL A 3 -6.15 28.64 6.72
CA VAL A 3 -5.29 27.62 7.32
C VAL A 3 -4.45 28.24 8.44
N PRO A 4 -4.60 27.80 9.71
CA PRO A 4 -3.76 28.27 10.81
C PRO A 4 -2.28 27.91 10.61
N ARG A 5 -1.36 28.87 10.81
CA ARG A 5 0.10 28.67 10.74
C ARG A 5 0.79 28.78 12.11
N GLY A 6 0.12 29.33 13.10
CA GLY A 6 0.63 29.51 14.46
C GLY A 6 -0.45 30.07 15.39
N ALA A 7 -0.04 30.63 16.54
CA ALA A 7 -0.96 31.39 17.38
C ALA A 7 -1.36 32.70 16.65
N ASN A 8 -2.66 32.90 16.41
CA ASN A 8 -3.26 34.07 15.75
C ASN A 8 -2.84 34.37 14.29
N THR A 9 -2.08 33.50 13.63
CA THR A 9 -1.73 33.66 12.21
C THR A 9 -2.40 32.59 11.35
N ALA A 10 -3.03 33.03 10.26
CA ALA A 10 -3.63 32.14 9.28
C ALA A 10 -3.43 32.69 7.87
N VAL A 11 -3.32 31.79 6.90
CA VAL A 11 -3.19 32.13 5.47
C VAL A 11 -4.35 31.53 4.69
N PRO A 12 -4.78 32.12 3.57
CA PRO A 12 -5.69 31.45 2.65
C PRO A 12 -5.15 30.07 2.25
N TRP A 13 -6.05 29.11 2.09
CA TRP A 13 -5.68 27.81 1.51
C TRP A 13 -5.20 28.02 0.06
N ASP A 14 -4.08 27.39 -0.28
CA ASP A 14 -3.42 27.42 -1.59
C ASP A 14 -3.42 25.99 -2.15
N ASP A 15 -4.18 25.78 -3.21
CA ASP A 15 -4.36 24.49 -3.88
C ASP A 15 -3.11 24.07 -4.69
N THR A 16 -2.27 25.04 -5.09
CA THR A 16 -1.01 24.78 -5.81
C THR A 16 0.10 24.23 -4.92
N LEU A 17 -0.08 24.31 -3.59
CA LEU A 17 0.86 23.79 -2.61
C LEU A 17 0.78 22.26 -2.52
N THR A 18 -0.42 21.69 -2.59
CA THR A 18 -0.67 20.24 -2.53
C THR A 18 -1.64 19.81 -3.64
N PRO A 19 -1.28 19.96 -4.92
CA PRO A 19 -2.19 19.78 -6.06
C PRO A 19 -2.77 18.37 -6.16
N TYR A 20 -2.02 17.36 -5.70
CA TYR A 20 -2.46 15.97 -5.62
C TYR A 20 -3.68 15.75 -4.68
N MET A 21 -4.00 16.72 -3.81
CA MET A 21 -5.21 16.65 -2.96
C MET A 21 -6.48 17.06 -3.71
N ASN A 22 -6.39 17.87 -4.76
CA ASN A 22 -7.54 18.54 -5.36
C ASN A 22 -8.57 17.54 -5.91
N GLU A 23 -8.12 16.51 -6.62
CA GLU A 23 -9.01 15.50 -7.17
C GLU A 23 -9.72 14.70 -6.06
N ALA A 24 -8.98 14.30 -5.02
CA ALA A 24 -9.55 13.57 -3.89
C ALA A 24 -10.57 14.43 -3.12
N ILE A 25 -10.27 15.72 -2.88
CA ILE A 25 -11.21 16.67 -2.26
C ILE A 25 -12.47 16.84 -3.11
N ASN A 26 -12.33 17.09 -4.41
CA ASN A 26 -13.47 17.27 -5.30
C ASN A 26 -14.33 15.99 -5.37
N THR A 27 -13.70 14.82 -5.27
CA THR A 27 -14.39 13.53 -5.28
C THR A 27 -15.32 13.34 -4.08
N LEU A 28 -15.08 13.99 -2.94
CA LEU A 28 -15.95 13.94 -1.76
C LEU A 28 -17.36 14.50 -2.00
N SER A 29 -17.58 15.25 -3.08
CA SER A 29 -18.90 15.76 -3.49
C SER A 29 -19.56 14.97 -4.63
N LYS A 30 -18.86 13.98 -5.20
CA LYS A 30 -19.36 13.21 -6.34
C LYS A 30 -20.30 12.10 -5.85
N ARG A 31 -21.47 12.01 -6.50
CA ARG A 31 -22.53 11.03 -6.16
C ARG A 31 -22.32 9.62 -6.72
N GLU A 32 -21.34 9.45 -7.60
CA GLU A 32 -20.99 8.14 -8.17
C GLU A 32 -20.17 7.27 -7.19
N TYR A 33 -19.64 7.87 -6.13
CA TYR A 33 -18.82 7.21 -5.12
C TYR A 33 -19.52 7.22 -3.76
N ASP A 34 -19.40 6.13 -3.03
CA ASP A 34 -19.85 6.00 -1.64
C ASP A 34 -18.73 6.34 -0.66
N ALA A 35 -17.48 6.22 -1.11
CA ALA A 35 -16.31 6.46 -0.29
C ALA A 35 -15.11 7.00 -1.06
N VAL A 36 -14.29 7.76 -0.33
CA VAL A 36 -12.97 8.22 -0.76
C VAL A 36 -11.92 7.65 0.20
N ILE A 37 -10.93 6.96 -0.34
CA ILE A 37 -9.83 6.39 0.43
C ILE A 37 -8.53 7.07 0.02
N PHE A 38 -7.76 7.58 0.97
CA PHE A 38 -6.48 8.21 0.68
C PHE A 38 -5.36 7.60 1.52
N ALA A 39 -4.51 6.81 0.87
CA ALA A 39 -3.27 6.31 1.43
C ALA A 39 -2.10 7.20 0.97
N GLY A 40 -1.20 7.55 1.88
CA GLY A 40 0.03 8.22 1.49
C GLY A 40 0.84 8.66 2.69
N PRO A 41 2.02 9.25 2.49
CA PRO A 41 2.87 9.65 3.60
C PRO A 41 2.23 10.75 4.44
N ALA A 42 2.75 10.95 5.64
CA ALA A 42 2.49 12.12 6.45
C ALA A 42 2.94 13.39 5.71
N ARG A 43 2.47 14.54 6.17
CA ARG A 43 2.86 15.85 5.60
C ARG A 43 2.57 15.97 4.09
N THR A 44 1.45 15.40 3.66
CA THR A 44 0.89 15.57 2.32
C THR A 44 -0.26 16.57 2.30
N GLY A 45 -0.78 16.98 3.46
CA GLY A 45 -1.97 17.83 3.54
C GLY A 45 -3.28 17.04 3.63
N LYS A 46 -3.25 15.71 3.81
CA LYS A 46 -4.43 14.83 3.98
C LYS A 46 -5.45 15.41 4.96
N THR A 47 -5.06 15.57 6.23
CA THR A 47 -5.96 16.10 7.28
C THR A 47 -6.44 17.51 6.95
N LEU A 48 -5.58 18.36 6.38
CA LEU A 48 -5.96 19.75 6.07
C LEU A 48 -6.98 19.82 4.92
N GLY A 49 -6.73 19.09 3.82
CA GLY A 49 -7.58 19.12 2.64
C GLY A 49 -8.83 18.26 2.79
N LEU A 50 -8.65 16.98 3.14
CA LEU A 50 -9.71 15.97 3.13
C LEU A 50 -10.60 16.05 4.39
N ILE A 51 -10.07 16.50 5.53
CA ILE A 51 -10.83 16.60 6.78
C ILE A 51 -11.25 18.05 7.02
N ASP A 52 -10.29 18.94 7.31
CA ASP A 52 -10.61 20.32 7.68
C ASP A 52 -11.31 21.08 6.53
N GLY A 53 -10.82 20.90 5.29
CA GLY A 53 -11.43 21.48 4.09
C GLY A 53 -12.84 20.97 3.83
N TRP A 54 -13.08 19.67 4.03
CA TRP A 54 -14.40 19.08 3.83
C TRP A 54 -15.39 19.50 4.91
N ILE A 55 -14.94 19.66 6.16
CA ILE A 55 -15.74 20.28 7.23
C ILE A 55 -16.16 21.68 6.81
N VAL A 56 -15.23 22.52 6.35
CA VAL A 56 -15.53 23.90 5.96
C VAL A 56 -16.49 23.94 4.76
N TYR A 57 -16.29 23.07 3.76
CA TYR A 57 -17.23 22.92 2.64
C TYR A 57 -18.62 22.49 3.12
N GLY A 58 -18.67 21.52 4.03
CA GLY A 58 -19.90 21.03 4.63
C GLY A 58 -20.63 22.07 5.48
N ILE A 59 -19.93 23.06 6.03
CA ILE A 59 -20.57 24.18 6.76
C ILE A 59 -21.04 25.26 5.79
N VAL A 60 -20.20 25.64 4.82
CA VAL A 60 -20.42 26.85 4.03
C VAL A 60 -21.27 26.60 2.78
N CYS A 61 -21.04 25.47 2.10
CA CYS A 61 -21.53 25.21 0.75
C CYS A 61 -22.64 24.14 0.70
N ASP A 62 -22.53 23.08 1.50
CA ASP A 62 -23.52 21.98 1.54
C ASP A 62 -23.79 21.56 3.01
N PRO A 63 -24.53 22.37 3.79
CA PRO A 63 -24.88 22.07 5.18
C PRO A 63 -25.44 20.66 5.39
N ALA A 64 -24.76 19.86 6.21
CA ALA A 64 -25.24 18.56 6.65
C ALA A 64 -24.43 18.01 7.82
N ASP A 65 -25.02 17.03 8.52
CA ASP A 65 -24.39 16.37 9.64
C ASP A 65 -23.13 15.59 9.23
N MET A 66 -22.07 15.78 10.00
CA MET A 66 -20.77 15.22 9.76
C MET A 66 -20.16 14.61 11.03
N LEU A 67 -19.64 13.40 10.91
CA LEU A 67 -18.85 12.74 11.94
C LEU A 67 -17.37 12.71 11.52
N VAL A 68 -16.48 13.17 12.39
CA VAL A 68 -15.03 13.06 12.24
C VAL A 68 -14.52 12.17 13.37
N VAL A 69 -13.89 11.05 13.03
CA VAL A 69 -13.34 10.10 13.99
C VAL A 69 -11.82 10.21 13.99
N GLN A 70 -11.26 10.61 15.12
CA GLN A 70 -9.82 10.71 15.39
C GLN A 70 -9.31 9.42 16.04
N MET A 71 -8.00 9.17 16.05
CA MET A 71 -7.43 7.92 16.59
C MET A 71 -7.70 7.69 18.09
N THR A 72 -7.86 8.76 18.88
CA THR A 72 -8.12 8.70 20.33
C THR A 72 -8.95 9.90 20.77
N GLU A 73 -9.61 9.80 21.94
CA GLU A 73 -10.37 10.91 22.54
C GLU A 73 -9.49 12.16 22.75
N THR A 74 -8.26 11.97 23.23
CA THR A 74 -7.30 13.07 23.41
C THR A 74 -7.02 13.79 22.10
N LYS A 75 -6.85 13.04 21.00
CA LYS A 75 -6.63 13.63 19.67
C LYS A 75 -7.88 14.29 19.09
N ALA A 76 -9.07 13.73 19.36
CA ALA A 76 -10.35 14.38 19.06
C ALA A 76 -10.46 15.76 19.73
N ARG A 77 -10.16 15.82 21.03
CA ARG A 77 -10.16 17.07 21.81
C ARG A 77 -9.10 18.06 21.32
N GLU A 78 -7.88 17.60 21.03
CA GLU A 78 -6.80 18.43 20.51
C GLU A 78 -7.16 19.04 19.15
N HIS A 79 -7.66 18.21 18.23
CA HIS A 79 -8.07 18.64 16.89
C HIS A 79 -9.17 19.71 16.95
N SER A 80 -10.18 19.51 17.79
CA SER A 80 -11.24 20.50 18.02
C SER A 80 -10.73 21.82 18.59
N LYS A 81 -10.02 21.77 19.73
CA LYS A 81 -9.64 22.97 20.49
C LYS A 81 -8.54 23.79 19.82
N THR A 82 -7.63 23.14 19.09
CA THR A 82 -6.45 23.80 18.55
C THR A 82 -6.60 24.10 17.07
N ARG A 83 -7.05 23.14 16.27
CA ARG A 83 -7.06 23.24 14.81
C ARG A 83 -8.38 23.80 14.32
N LEU A 84 -9.50 23.12 14.56
CA LEU A 84 -10.81 23.56 14.08
C LEU A 84 -11.24 24.89 14.69
N ALA A 85 -11.05 25.09 16.00
CA ALA A 85 -11.35 26.37 16.64
C ALA A 85 -10.60 27.54 15.99
N ARG A 86 -9.32 27.37 15.64
CA ARG A 86 -8.54 28.40 14.92
C ARG A 86 -9.02 28.57 13.49
N THR A 87 -9.27 27.49 12.76
CA THR A 87 -9.84 27.53 11.40
C THR A 87 -11.16 28.29 11.36
N PHE A 88 -12.07 28.00 12.29
CA PHE A 88 -13.39 28.63 12.38
C PHE A 88 -13.29 30.09 12.79
N HIS A 89 -12.38 30.40 13.72
CA HIS A 89 -12.06 31.78 14.07
C HIS A 89 -11.57 32.53 12.83
N HIS A 90 -10.54 32.06 12.13
CA HIS A 90 -9.95 32.79 11.02
C HIS A 90 -10.77 32.76 9.71
N SER A 91 -11.84 31.96 9.62
CA SER A 91 -12.70 31.87 8.44
C SER A 91 -14.03 32.60 8.66
N PRO A 92 -14.23 33.84 8.14
CA PRO A 92 -15.43 34.64 8.44
C PRO A 92 -16.73 33.96 8.04
N GLU A 93 -16.75 33.26 6.90
CA GLU A 93 -17.94 32.56 6.40
C GLU A 93 -18.37 31.38 7.29
N VAL A 94 -17.42 30.72 7.93
CA VAL A 94 -17.70 29.66 8.90
C VAL A 94 -18.23 30.28 10.19
N ARG A 95 -17.57 31.34 10.68
CA ARG A 95 -17.96 32.04 11.91
C ARG A 95 -19.40 32.55 11.87
N LYS A 96 -19.85 33.07 10.73
CA LYS A 96 -21.24 33.53 10.52
C LYS A 96 -22.29 32.41 10.68
N ARG A 97 -21.89 31.16 10.48
CA ARG A 97 -22.77 29.98 10.52
C ARG A 97 -22.72 29.21 11.83
N LEU A 98 -21.77 29.50 12.71
CA LEU A 98 -21.75 28.91 14.06
C LEU A 98 -22.97 29.34 14.86
N SER A 99 -23.52 28.41 15.65
CA SER A 99 -24.59 28.73 16.60
C SER A 99 -24.11 29.79 17.59
N PRO A 100 -24.93 30.82 17.91
CA PRO A 100 -24.60 31.81 18.92
C PRO A 100 -24.71 31.27 20.36
N SER A 101 -25.38 30.14 20.56
CA SER A 101 -25.53 29.49 21.87
C SER A 101 -24.20 28.90 22.33
N ARG A 102 -23.82 29.17 23.59
CA ARG A 102 -22.61 28.59 24.19
C ARG A 102 -22.72 27.08 24.40
N ASN A 103 -23.93 26.58 24.68
CA ASN A 103 -24.16 25.16 24.95
C ASN A 103 -24.02 24.29 23.70
N ASP A 104 -24.15 24.90 22.53
CA ASP A 104 -24.12 24.26 21.21
C ASP A 104 -22.68 24.08 20.69
N ASN A 105 -21.69 24.63 21.40
CA ASN A 105 -20.30 24.73 20.96
C ASN A 105 -19.35 24.00 21.92
N ASN A 106 -19.61 22.72 22.17
CA ASN A 106 -18.81 21.87 23.06
C ASN A 106 -17.51 21.41 22.40
N VAL A 107 -16.67 20.69 23.15
CA VAL A 107 -15.38 20.22 22.65
C VAL A 107 -15.55 19.22 21.51
N HIS A 108 -16.46 18.27 21.64
CA HIS A 108 -16.65 17.20 20.66
C HIS A 108 -17.82 17.45 19.71
N ASP A 109 -18.60 18.49 19.96
CA ASP A 109 -19.90 18.69 19.33
C ASP A 109 -20.05 20.17 18.97
N LYS A 110 -20.33 20.45 17.70
CA LYS A 110 -20.57 21.81 17.19
C LYS A 110 -21.88 21.85 16.43
N MET A 111 -22.80 22.74 16.81
CA MET A 111 -24.00 23.01 16.02
C MET A 111 -23.88 24.31 15.22
N PHE A 112 -24.49 24.29 14.04
CA PHE A 112 -24.56 25.43 13.13
C PHE A 112 -25.98 26.01 13.08
N ARG A 113 -26.09 27.24 12.58
CA ARG A 113 -27.36 27.99 12.53
C ARG A 113 -28.42 27.35 11.63
N ASP A 114 -27.99 26.60 10.63
CA ASP A 114 -28.88 25.83 9.75
C ASP A 114 -29.39 24.52 10.40
N GLY A 115 -28.95 24.22 11.62
CA GLY A 115 -29.33 23.02 12.37
C GLY A 115 -28.40 21.83 12.17
N SER A 116 -27.45 21.90 11.22
CA SER A 116 -26.47 20.83 11.03
C SER A 116 -25.50 20.71 12.20
N PHE A 117 -24.91 19.53 12.30
CA PHE A 117 -24.13 19.10 13.43
C PHE A 117 -22.79 18.48 13.02
N LEU A 118 -21.70 18.92 13.66
CA LEU A 118 -20.37 18.33 13.54
C LEU A 118 -19.98 17.62 14.83
N LYS A 119 -19.84 16.30 14.76
CA LYS A 119 -19.33 15.45 15.84
C LYS A 119 -17.86 15.11 15.62
N ILE A 120 -17.06 15.17 16.68
CA ILE A 120 -15.63 14.86 16.70
C ILE A 120 -15.41 13.75 17.72
N GLY A 121 -15.40 12.52 17.24
CA GLY A 121 -15.32 11.30 18.03
C GLY A 121 -13.98 10.56 17.92
N TRP A 122 -13.97 9.35 18.44
CA TRP A 122 -12.87 8.39 18.43
C TRP A 122 -13.44 6.97 18.19
N PRO A 123 -12.61 5.94 18.01
CA PRO A 123 -13.10 4.61 17.64
C PRO A 123 -13.72 3.94 18.86
N SER A 124 -15.04 4.05 19.00
CA SER A 124 -15.84 3.34 19.99
C SER A 124 -17.20 2.98 19.40
N ILE A 125 -17.81 1.89 19.86
CA ILE A 125 -19.16 1.51 19.41
C ILE A 125 -20.14 2.65 19.64
N THR A 126 -20.08 3.33 20.79
CA THR A 126 -21.01 4.43 21.12
C THR A 126 -20.96 5.58 20.12
N VAL A 127 -19.79 5.90 19.56
CA VAL A 127 -19.65 6.92 18.52
C VAL A 127 -20.26 6.42 17.22
N PHE A 128 -19.91 5.19 16.82
CA PHE A 128 -20.39 4.58 15.58
C PHE A 128 -21.86 4.16 15.62
N SER A 129 -22.47 3.96 16.79
CA SER A 129 -23.86 3.51 16.95
C SER A 129 -24.86 4.68 17.08
N SER A 130 -24.38 5.90 17.36
CA SER A 130 -25.23 6.99 17.85
C SER A 130 -26.24 7.58 16.85
N SER A 131 -25.84 7.80 15.58
CA SER A 131 -26.66 8.54 14.61
C SER A 131 -26.23 8.23 13.17
N ASP A 132 -27.12 8.49 12.21
CA ASP A 132 -26.78 8.58 10.80
C ASP A 132 -26.12 9.93 10.49
N TYR A 133 -25.13 9.92 9.61
CA TYR A 133 -24.43 11.13 9.17
C TYR A 133 -24.32 11.10 7.65
N LYS A 134 -24.62 12.22 6.98
CA LYS A 134 -24.39 12.33 5.53
C LYS A 134 -22.91 12.18 5.20
N ARG A 135 -22.02 12.59 6.12
CA ARG A 135 -20.57 12.55 5.94
C ARG A 135 -19.88 11.91 7.13
N VAL A 136 -19.02 10.94 6.89
CA VAL A 136 -18.17 10.37 7.94
C VAL A 136 -16.72 10.39 7.48
N ALA A 137 -15.81 10.90 8.30
CA ALA A 137 -14.38 10.98 8.02
C ALA A 137 -13.57 10.26 9.09
N LEU A 138 -12.73 9.32 8.68
CA LEU A 138 -11.80 8.57 9.53
C LEU A 138 -10.38 9.04 9.22
N THR A 139 -9.68 9.57 10.22
CA THR A 139 -8.33 10.13 10.08
C THR A 139 -7.30 9.26 10.79
N ASP A 140 -6.13 9.11 10.19
CA ASP A 140 -5.10 8.15 10.65
C ASP A 140 -5.66 6.73 10.88
N TYR A 141 -6.46 6.25 9.93
CA TYR A 141 -7.22 4.98 10.04
C TYR A 141 -6.38 3.78 10.48
N ASP A 142 -5.12 3.66 10.05
CA ASP A 142 -4.27 2.52 10.44
C ASP A 142 -3.91 2.50 11.93
N ARG A 143 -4.10 3.62 12.64
CA ARG A 143 -3.93 3.71 14.09
C ARG A 143 -5.14 3.22 14.88
N PHE A 144 -6.26 2.90 14.21
CA PHE A 144 -7.44 2.39 14.89
C PHE A 144 -7.23 0.94 15.31
N PRO A 145 -7.97 0.44 16.32
CA PRO A 145 -8.09 -1.00 16.54
C PRO A 145 -8.61 -1.69 15.26
N GLU A 146 -8.17 -2.91 14.98
CA GLU A 146 -8.66 -3.66 13.82
C GLU A 146 -10.14 -4.04 13.95
N ASP A 147 -10.55 -4.26 15.19
CA ASP A 147 -11.93 -4.54 15.58
C ASP A 147 -12.33 -3.54 16.67
N ILE A 148 -13.37 -2.76 16.41
CA ILE A 148 -13.88 -1.75 17.35
C ILE A 148 -14.83 -2.44 18.32
N ASP A 149 -14.32 -2.73 19.51
CA ASP A 149 -15.05 -3.34 20.63
C ASP A 149 -15.79 -4.65 20.27
N GLY A 150 -15.36 -5.38 19.22
CA GLY A 150 -15.93 -6.68 18.82
C GLY A 150 -17.01 -6.64 17.72
N GLU A 151 -17.31 -5.46 17.15
CA GLU A 151 -18.37 -5.26 16.14
C GLU A 151 -17.83 -5.16 14.70
N GLY A 152 -16.52 -5.23 14.51
CA GLY A 152 -15.84 -5.19 13.22
C GLY A 152 -15.01 -3.94 12.97
N ASP A 153 -14.55 -3.78 11.72
CA ASP A 153 -13.64 -2.71 11.36
C ASP A 153 -14.31 -1.33 11.33
N GLY A 154 -13.55 -0.30 11.71
CA GLY A 154 -14.06 1.07 11.84
C GLY A 154 -14.63 1.64 10.54
N PHE A 155 -14.11 1.25 9.37
CA PHE A 155 -14.62 1.74 8.09
C PHE A 155 -15.99 1.14 7.75
N SER A 156 -16.18 -0.15 7.99
CA SER A 156 -17.49 -0.80 7.82
C SER A 156 -18.54 -0.22 8.76
N LEU A 157 -18.18 0.04 10.02
CA LEU A 157 -19.07 0.70 10.99
C LEU A 157 -19.41 2.15 10.57
N ALA A 158 -18.41 2.91 10.13
CA ALA A 158 -18.60 4.27 9.61
C ALA A 158 -19.50 4.31 8.37
N SER A 159 -19.27 3.40 7.42
CA SER A 159 -20.02 3.33 6.16
C SER A 159 -21.50 3.02 6.39
N LYS A 160 -21.84 2.27 7.44
CA LYS A 160 -23.26 2.04 7.80
C LYS A 160 -24.00 3.35 8.11
N ARG A 161 -23.33 4.38 8.62
CA ARG A 161 -23.96 5.66 9.02
C ARG A 161 -24.34 6.55 7.84
N THR A 162 -23.72 6.35 6.68
CA THR A 162 -24.00 7.12 5.47
C THR A 162 -25.08 6.46 4.60
N THR A 163 -25.44 5.21 4.90
CA THR A 163 -26.35 4.39 4.06
C THR A 163 -27.72 5.01 3.83
N THR A 164 -28.31 5.64 4.86
CA THR A 164 -29.64 6.28 4.76
C THR A 164 -29.66 7.47 3.81
N PHE A 165 -28.50 8.07 3.53
CA PHE A 165 -28.35 9.18 2.59
C PHE A 165 -28.10 8.72 1.14
N MET A 166 -28.08 7.42 0.87
CA MET A 166 -27.95 6.83 -0.48
C MET A 166 -26.76 7.44 -1.24
N SER A 167 -26.94 7.89 -2.49
CA SER A 167 -25.87 8.48 -3.30
C SER A 167 -25.35 9.83 -2.79
N ALA A 168 -25.96 10.41 -1.75
CA ALA A 168 -25.49 11.64 -1.11
C ALA A 168 -24.63 11.38 0.13
N GLY A 169 -24.64 10.14 0.64
CA GLY A 169 -23.79 9.69 1.73
C GLY A 169 -22.35 9.49 1.27
N MET A 170 -21.37 9.92 2.07
CA MET A 170 -19.96 9.80 1.73
C MET A 170 -19.12 9.42 2.95
N THR A 171 -18.29 8.38 2.81
CA THR A 171 -17.33 7.95 3.83
C THR A 171 -15.90 8.18 3.36
N LEU A 172 -15.13 8.95 4.13
CA LEU A 172 -13.71 9.19 3.89
C LEU A 172 -12.88 8.38 4.88
N ALA A 173 -11.82 7.73 4.40
CA ALA A 173 -10.73 7.27 5.25
C ALA A 173 -9.39 7.75 4.69
N GLU A 174 -8.56 8.35 5.54
CA GLU A 174 -7.18 8.70 5.19
C GLU A 174 -6.21 8.16 6.24
N SER A 175 -5.05 7.69 5.78
CA SER A 175 -3.98 7.24 6.67
C SER A 175 -2.64 7.18 5.96
N SER A 176 -1.56 7.09 6.74
CA SER A 176 -0.32 6.50 6.24
C SER A 176 -0.40 4.97 6.39
N PRO A 177 0.11 4.17 5.44
CA PRO A 177 0.03 2.71 5.50
C PRO A 177 0.95 2.17 6.60
N GLY A 178 0.39 1.96 7.78
CA GLY A 178 1.08 1.51 8.98
C GLY A 178 1.02 0.00 9.22
N ARG A 179 0.14 -0.71 8.50
CA ARG A 179 -0.06 -2.16 8.62
C ARG A 179 0.97 -2.93 7.79
N GLU A 180 1.42 -4.05 8.34
CA GLU A 180 2.41 -4.91 7.69
C GLU A 180 1.80 -5.71 6.53
N ILE A 181 2.67 -6.14 5.62
CA ILE A 181 2.30 -7.03 4.52
C ILE A 181 2.04 -8.44 5.08
N THR A 182 0.83 -8.95 4.89
CA THR A 182 0.39 -10.23 5.44
C THR A 182 0.85 -11.44 4.64
N ASP A 183 1.15 -11.26 3.35
CA ASP A 183 1.70 -12.30 2.47
C ASP A 183 3.03 -11.85 1.86
N VAL A 184 4.13 -12.36 2.40
CA VAL A 184 5.50 -12.08 1.95
C VAL A 184 5.81 -12.63 0.56
N LYS A 185 5.03 -13.63 0.10
CA LYS A 185 5.15 -14.22 -1.24
C LYS A 185 4.29 -13.49 -2.26
N TRP A 186 3.49 -12.51 -1.82
CA TRP A 186 2.64 -11.74 -2.70
C TRP A 186 3.45 -11.12 -3.83
N ARG A 187 2.85 -11.12 -5.01
CA ARG A 187 3.38 -10.48 -6.21
C ARG A 187 2.34 -9.56 -6.77
N ARG A 188 2.83 -8.36 -7.11
CA ARG A 188 2.02 -7.31 -7.70
C ARG A 188 1.46 -7.79 -9.03
N SER A 189 0.14 -7.88 -9.14
CA SER A 189 -0.52 -8.30 -10.38
C SER A 189 -0.73 -7.13 -11.36
N SER A 190 -0.85 -5.90 -10.84
CA SER A 190 -1.00 -4.68 -11.63
C SER A 190 -0.13 -3.55 -11.09
N PRO A 191 0.28 -2.56 -11.90
CA PRO A 191 1.08 -1.42 -11.44
C PRO A 191 0.46 -0.60 -10.29
N HIS A 192 -0.87 -0.69 -10.10
CA HIS A 192 -1.62 0.08 -9.10
C HIS A 192 -2.06 -0.77 -7.92
N GLU A 193 -1.82 -2.07 -7.91
CA GLU A 193 -2.20 -2.92 -6.79
C GLU A 193 -1.28 -2.71 -5.58
N ALA A 194 -1.88 -2.46 -4.42
CA ALA A 194 -1.16 -2.45 -3.15
C ALA A 194 -0.98 -3.89 -2.63
N PRO A 195 0.12 -4.18 -1.91
CA PRO A 195 0.29 -5.49 -1.27
C PRO A 195 -0.86 -5.78 -0.28
N PRO A 196 -1.10 -7.06 0.04
CA PRO A 196 -2.12 -7.44 1.00
C PRO A 196 -1.70 -6.98 2.39
N THR A 197 -2.48 -6.06 2.95
CA THR A 197 -2.38 -5.60 4.34
C THR A 197 -3.78 -5.52 4.93
N THR A 198 -3.90 -5.33 6.24
CA THR A 198 -5.10 -4.76 6.86
C THR A 198 -5.07 -3.22 6.73
N GLY A 199 -6.08 -2.51 7.25
CA GLY A 199 -6.07 -1.04 7.27
C GLY A 199 -6.31 -0.37 5.91
N ILE A 200 -5.70 0.79 5.70
CA ILE A 200 -5.98 1.74 4.60
C ILE A 200 -5.66 1.15 3.23
N LEU A 201 -4.61 0.34 3.09
CA LEU A 201 -4.28 -0.26 1.79
C LEU A 201 -5.23 -1.41 1.42
N SER A 202 -5.85 -2.07 2.42
CA SER A 202 -6.97 -2.99 2.19
C SER A 202 -8.16 -2.23 1.59
N LEU A 203 -8.50 -1.07 2.17
CA LEU A 203 -9.57 -0.20 1.65
C LEU A 203 -9.22 0.36 0.26
N TYR A 204 -7.96 0.74 0.05
CA TYR A 204 -7.47 1.20 -1.23
C TYR A 204 -7.68 0.14 -2.33
N ASN A 205 -7.37 -1.12 -2.01
CA ASN A 205 -7.50 -2.24 -2.94
C ASN A 205 -8.95 -2.59 -3.30
N ARG A 206 -9.93 -2.17 -2.49
CA ARG A 206 -11.37 -2.28 -2.79
C ARG A 206 -11.86 -1.22 -3.80
N GLY A 207 -11.13 -0.11 -3.94
CA GLY A 207 -11.49 1.00 -4.83
C GLY A 207 -11.04 0.86 -6.28
N ASP A 208 -11.01 2.00 -6.98
CA ASP A 208 -10.55 2.12 -8.37
C ASP A 208 -9.03 2.29 -8.53
N ARG A 209 -8.29 2.26 -7.41
CA ARG A 209 -6.83 2.17 -7.31
C ARG A 209 -6.10 3.21 -8.17
N ARG A 210 -6.15 4.46 -7.73
CA ARG A 210 -5.45 5.58 -8.37
C ARG A 210 -4.02 5.71 -7.84
N ARG A 211 -3.09 5.96 -8.75
CA ARG A 211 -1.68 6.27 -8.43
C ARG A 211 -1.31 7.63 -9.03
N TRP A 212 -0.40 8.33 -8.36
CA TRP A 212 0.03 9.67 -8.76
C TRP A 212 1.18 9.59 -9.78
N TYR A 213 1.04 10.30 -10.90
CA TYR A 213 2.03 10.32 -11.99
C TYR A 213 2.55 11.73 -12.24
N TRP A 214 3.84 11.82 -12.60
CA TRP A 214 4.49 13.04 -13.07
C TRP A 214 4.86 12.92 -14.55
N PRO A 215 4.76 14.01 -15.33
CA PRO A 215 5.33 14.06 -16.67
C PRO A 215 6.84 14.31 -16.58
N CYS A 216 7.65 13.43 -17.14
CA CYS A 216 9.10 13.59 -17.16
C CYS A 216 9.49 14.85 -17.96
N PRO A 217 10.27 15.78 -17.39
CA PRO A 217 10.65 17.02 -18.08
C PRO A 217 11.63 16.79 -19.23
N HIS A 218 12.20 15.58 -19.35
CA HIS A 218 13.23 15.25 -20.33
C HIS A 218 12.66 14.50 -21.55
N CYS A 219 11.85 13.46 -21.33
CA CYS A 219 11.32 12.62 -22.42
C CYS A 219 9.80 12.73 -22.64
N GLY A 220 9.08 13.44 -21.77
CA GLY A 220 7.62 13.58 -21.81
C GLY A 220 6.83 12.37 -21.30
N ASP A 221 7.47 11.21 -21.07
CA ASP A 221 6.78 10.04 -20.52
C ASP A 221 6.36 10.25 -19.07
N TRP A 222 5.28 9.57 -18.69
CA TRP A 222 4.73 9.64 -17.34
C TRP A 222 5.24 8.50 -16.47
N PHE A 223 5.52 8.80 -15.21
CA PHE A 223 5.96 7.80 -14.25
C PHE A 223 5.53 8.18 -12.84
N GLN A 224 5.48 7.18 -11.96
CA GLN A 224 5.16 7.41 -10.54
C GLN A 224 6.42 7.89 -9.82
N PRO A 225 6.37 8.94 -9.00
CA PRO A 225 7.49 9.34 -8.16
C PRO A 225 7.58 8.41 -6.93
N ALA A 226 8.12 7.22 -7.14
CA ALA A 226 8.19 6.16 -6.14
C ALA A 226 9.59 6.03 -5.51
N MET A 227 9.68 5.31 -4.39
CA MET A 227 10.93 5.03 -3.69
C MET A 227 11.97 4.36 -4.61
N GLU A 228 11.54 3.48 -5.49
CA GLU A 228 12.39 2.79 -6.47
C GLU A 228 13.07 3.72 -7.49
N ASN A 229 12.53 4.93 -7.68
CA ASN A 229 13.12 5.94 -8.57
C ASN A 229 14.10 6.87 -7.86
N MET A 230 14.24 6.78 -6.53
CA MET A 230 15.20 7.59 -5.78
C MET A 230 16.60 6.99 -5.91
N VAL A 231 17.55 7.78 -6.40
CA VAL A 231 18.94 7.34 -6.67
C VAL A 231 19.96 8.39 -6.19
N GLY A 232 21.25 8.06 -6.31
CA GLY A 232 22.37 9.00 -6.06
C GLY A 232 22.79 9.13 -4.60
N TYR A 233 22.13 8.41 -3.68
CA TYR A 233 22.38 8.51 -2.24
C TYR A 233 23.04 7.28 -1.62
N ARG A 234 23.38 6.25 -2.42
CA ARG A 234 23.92 4.98 -1.91
C ARG A 234 25.46 4.92 -1.90
N ASP A 235 26.13 5.79 -2.66
CA ASP A 235 27.57 5.70 -2.90
C ASP A 235 28.43 6.57 -1.95
N ASN A 236 27.79 7.27 -1.01
CA ASN A 236 28.47 8.20 -0.10
C ASN A 236 28.30 7.74 1.36
N PRO A 237 29.39 7.55 2.12
CA PRO A 237 29.32 7.15 3.53
C PRO A 237 28.80 8.27 4.45
N ASP A 238 28.96 9.55 4.07
CA ASP A 238 28.41 10.65 4.84
C ASP A 238 26.91 10.79 4.56
N LEU A 239 26.07 10.52 5.57
CA LEU A 239 24.60 10.50 5.42
C LEU A 239 24.04 11.84 4.94
N MET A 240 24.67 12.95 5.34
CA MET A 240 24.23 14.28 4.95
C MET A 240 24.49 14.52 3.45
N ALA A 241 25.73 14.35 3.01
CA ALA A 241 26.11 14.48 1.60
C ALA A 241 25.39 13.45 0.70
N ALA A 242 25.19 12.23 1.19
CA ALA A 242 24.36 11.22 0.52
C ALA A 242 22.92 11.71 0.30
N SER A 243 22.31 12.29 1.33
CA SER A 243 20.95 12.81 1.25
C SER A 243 20.83 14.04 0.33
N GLU A 244 21.85 14.90 0.27
CA GLU A 244 21.91 16.05 -0.64
C GLU A 244 22.05 15.64 -2.11
N ALA A 245 22.73 14.51 -2.36
CA ALA A 245 22.89 13.93 -3.69
C ALA A 245 21.63 13.19 -4.20
N ALA A 246 20.63 12.95 -3.34
CA ALA A 246 19.42 12.23 -3.71
C ALA A 246 18.64 12.91 -4.86
N ARG A 247 18.32 12.15 -5.90
CA ARG A 247 17.54 12.60 -7.06
C ARG A 247 16.49 11.56 -7.42
N ILE A 248 15.42 12.00 -8.08
CA ILE A 248 14.49 11.10 -8.76
C ILE A 248 14.99 10.86 -10.17
N GLN A 249 15.17 9.59 -10.55
CA GLN A 249 15.52 9.16 -11.89
C GLN A 249 14.27 8.72 -12.65
N CYS A 250 14.10 9.23 -13.86
CA CYS A 250 13.02 8.76 -14.73
C CYS A 250 13.28 7.30 -15.16
N PRO A 251 12.34 6.36 -14.99
CA PRO A 251 12.55 4.97 -15.39
C PRO A 251 12.59 4.78 -16.92
N HIS A 252 12.13 5.75 -17.70
CA HIS A 252 12.06 5.66 -19.17
C HIS A 252 13.34 6.14 -19.86
N CYS A 253 13.85 7.32 -19.46
CA CYS A 253 15.02 7.94 -20.09
C CYS A 253 16.25 8.02 -19.18
N LEU A 254 16.15 7.56 -17.93
CA LEU A 254 17.22 7.54 -16.92
C LEU A 254 17.76 8.94 -16.53
N ALA A 255 17.16 10.01 -17.04
CA ALA A 255 17.53 11.36 -16.69
C ALA A 255 17.18 11.68 -15.23
N LEU A 256 18.06 12.42 -14.57
CA LEU A 256 17.89 12.85 -13.18
C LEU A 256 17.04 14.13 -13.13
N ILE A 257 16.09 14.13 -12.22
CA ILE A 257 15.24 15.28 -11.92
C ILE A 257 15.80 15.98 -10.69
N GLN A 258 15.95 17.30 -10.79
CA GLN A 258 16.50 18.13 -9.73
C GLN A 258 15.42 18.48 -8.68
N PRO A 259 15.78 18.65 -7.39
CA PRO A 259 14.84 18.94 -6.31
C PRO A 259 13.94 20.16 -6.56
N GLU A 260 14.47 21.18 -7.24
CA GLU A 260 13.76 22.42 -7.56
C GLU A 260 12.58 22.18 -8.52
N GLN A 261 12.66 21.14 -9.34
CA GLN A 261 11.62 20.77 -10.30
C GLN A 261 10.40 20.11 -9.63
N LYS A 262 10.54 19.63 -8.39
CA LYS A 262 9.48 18.90 -7.66
C LYS A 262 8.15 19.65 -7.62
N ARG A 263 8.16 20.96 -7.30
CA ARG A 263 6.93 21.75 -7.21
C ARG A 263 6.25 21.85 -8.58
N GLY A 264 7.01 22.09 -9.64
CA GLY A 264 6.48 22.15 -11.00
C GLY A 264 5.90 20.81 -11.46
N LEU A 265 6.55 19.70 -11.12
CA LEU A 265 6.07 18.36 -11.43
C LEU A 265 4.79 18.00 -10.68
N ASN A 266 4.69 18.35 -9.40
CA ASN A 266 3.46 18.19 -8.63
C ASN A 266 2.29 18.98 -9.25
N ASN A 267 2.51 20.21 -9.72
CA ASN A 267 1.44 21.01 -10.33
C ASN A 267 0.99 20.49 -11.71
N ARG A 268 1.79 19.62 -12.36
CA ARG A 268 1.43 18.95 -13.61
C ARG A 268 1.08 17.48 -13.43
N GLY A 269 1.08 16.98 -12.19
CA GLY A 269 0.82 15.58 -11.92
C GLY A 269 -0.65 15.23 -12.08
N VAL A 270 -0.92 13.95 -12.33
CA VAL A 270 -2.26 13.42 -12.54
C VAL A 270 -2.49 12.14 -11.76
N TRP A 271 -3.73 11.90 -11.34
CA TRP A 271 -4.14 10.60 -10.83
C TRP A 271 -4.58 9.71 -12.00
N LEU A 272 -3.95 8.54 -12.12
CA LEU A 272 -4.31 7.55 -13.11
C LEU A 272 -5.00 6.37 -12.42
N LYS A 273 -6.17 5.93 -12.89
CA LYS A 273 -6.88 4.75 -12.36
C LYS A 273 -6.23 3.46 -12.87
N GLU A 274 -6.43 2.37 -12.13
CA GLU A 274 -6.00 1.05 -12.61
C GLU A 274 -6.71 0.71 -13.94
N GLY A 275 -5.96 0.15 -14.90
CA GLY A 275 -6.43 -0.15 -16.26
C GLY A 275 -6.30 1.01 -17.26
N GLN A 276 -5.97 2.22 -16.79
CA GLN A 276 -5.68 3.36 -17.66
C GLN A 276 -4.19 3.49 -17.97
N PHE A 277 -3.90 4.12 -19.11
CA PHE A 277 -2.57 4.49 -19.57
C PHE A 277 -2.58 5.94 -20.01
N ILE A 278 -1.44 6.62 -19.86
CA ILE A 278 -1.28 8.01 -20.28
C ILE A 278 -0.12 8.09 -21.27
N ASN A 279 -0.35 8.72 -22.42
CA ASN A 279 0.69 8.92 -23.44
C ASN A 279 1.51 10.19 -23.16
N LYS A 280 2.54 10.46 -23.97
CA LYS A 280 3.41 11.64 -23.82
C LYS A 280 2.68 12.97 -23.93
N ASP A 281 1.60 13.01 -24.70
CA ASP A 281 0.77 14.20 -24.89
C ASP A 281 -0.19 14.44 -23.71
N GLY A 282 -0.25 13.50 -22.75
CA GLY A 282 -1.08 13.59 -21.56
C GLY A 282 -2.50 13.05 -21.76
N GLU A 283 -2.77 12.36 -22.87
CA GLU A 283 -4.06 11.76 -23.16
C GLU A 283 -4.20 10.42 -22.42
N ILE A 284 -5.29 10.29 -21.66
CA ILE A 284 -5.59 9.08 -20.90
C ILE A 284 -6.48 8.16 -21.73
N SER A 285 -6.05 6.91 -21.88
CA SER A 285 -6.77 5.84 -22.57
C SER A 285 -6.85 4.58 -21.69
N GLY A 286 -7.58 3.55 -22.15
CA GLY A 286 -7.78 2.30 -21.40
C GLY A 286 -9.06 2.28 -20.57
N GLU A 287 -9.50 1.07 -20.22
CA GLU A 287 -10.70 0.87 -19.41
C GLU A 287 -10.35 0.99 -17.93
N ALA A 288 -10.89 2.03 -17.28
CA ALA A 288 -10.67 2.25 -15.86
C ALA A 288 -11.40 1.18 -15.02
N ARG A 289 -10.73 0.71 -13.97
CA ARG A 289 -11.36 -0.12 -12.93
C ARG A 289 -12.60 0.57 -12.38
N ARG A 290 -13.72 -0.14 -12.44
CA ARG A 290 -15.01 0.32 -11.90
C ARG A 290 -15.10 -0.05 -10.42
N SER A 291 -15.39 0.94 -9.58
CA SER A 291 -15.69 0.75 -8.16
C SER A 291 -16.56 1.91 -7.65
N ARG A 292 -17.35 1.65 -6.61
CA ARG A 292 -18.05 2.71 -5.84
C ARG A 292 -17.14 3.41 -4.83
N ILE A 293 -15.88 2.98 -4.72
CA ILE A 293 -14.87 3.61 -3.87
C ILE A 293 -13.81 4.24 -4.76
N ALA A 294 -13.63 5.56 -4.63
CA ALA A 294 -12.49 6.25 -5.23
C ALA A 294 -11.28 6.13 -4.29
N SER A 295 -10.23 5.44 -4.71
CA SER A 295 -9.07 5.19 -3.85
C SER A 295 -7.79 5.76 -4.43
N PHE A 296 -7.02 6.46 -3.60
CA PHE A 296 -5.83 7.21 -3.98
C PHE A 296 -4.64 6.73 -3.17
N TRP A 297 -3.51 6.50 -3.83
CA TRP A 297 -2.25 6.17 -3.16
C TRP A 297 -1.05 6.88 -3.80
N MET A 298 -0.32 7.64 -2.99
CA MET A 298 0.92 8.31 -3.39
C MET A 298 2.05 8.03 -2.40
N GLU A 299 3.29 8.18 -2.85
CA GLU A 299 4.50 7.96 -2.05
C GLU A 299 5.21 9.26 -1.63
N GLY A 300 6.15 9.11 -0.70
CA GLY A 300 7.01 10.15 -0.10
C GLY A 300 7.56 11.20 -1.07
N PRO A 301 8.16 10.81 -2.22
CA PRO A 301 8.84 11.76 -3.09
C PRO A 301 7.95 12.91 -3.58
N ALA A 302 6.64 12.70 -3.72
CA ALA A 302 5.69 13.72 -4.14
C ALA A 302 5.17 14.62 -3.01
N ALA A 303 5.33 14.25 -1.74
CA ALA A 303 4.79 15.01 -0.60
C ALA A 303 5.35 16.44 -0.54
N ALA A 304 4.49 17.46 -0.54
CA ALA A 304 4.91 18.85 -0.71
C ALA A 304 5.73 19.42 0.47
N TYR A 305 5.46 18.97 1.70
CA TYR A 305 6.09 19.50 2.92
C TYR A 305 7.33 18.70 3.38
N GLN A 306 7.93 17.93 2.47
CA GLN A 306 9.12 17.12 2.74
C GLN A 306 10.10 17.23 1.57
N THR A 307 11.36 17.54 1.85
CA THR A 307 12.41 17.52 0.82
C THR A 307 12.92 16.09 0.60
N TRP A 308 13.47 15.80 -0.58
CA TRP A 308 14.08 14.49 -0.84
C TRP A 308 15.28 14.24 0.06
N GLN A 309 16.06 15.29 0.34
CA GLN A 309 17.13 15.26 1.34
C GLN A 309 16.62 14.79 2.71
N GLN A 310 15.56 15.41 3.25
CA GLN A 310 15.00 14.99 4.54
C GLN A 310 14.46 13.55 4.51
N LEU A 311 13.83 13.16 3.40
CA LEU A 311 13.27 11.82 3.22
C LEU A 311 14.37 10.75 3.22
N VAL A 312 15.44 10.99 2.47
CA VAL A 312 16.59 10.08 2.35
C VAL A 312 17.45 10.08 3.60
N TYR A 313 17.70 11.24 4.20
CA TYR A 313 18.48 11.33 5.46
C TYR A 313 17.84 10.47 6.55
N LYS A 314 16.52 10.57 6.75
CA LYS A 314 15.78 9.72 7.70
C LYS A 314 15.89 8.24 7.38
N LEU A 315 15.81 7.87 6.10
CA LEU A 315 15.95 6.49 5.68
C LEU A 315 17.35 5.95 6.04
N LEU A 316 18.39 6.69 5.67
CA LEU A 316 19.78 6.31 5.91
C LEU A 316 20.09 6.22 7.41
N THR A 317 19.64 7.18 8.22
CA THR A 317 19.79 7.11 9.69
C THR A 317 19.04 5.91 10.28
N ALA A 318 17.85 5.58 9.78
CA ALA A 318 17.09 4.43 10.25
C ALA A 318 17.74 3.09 9.83
N GLU A 319 18.37 3.03 8.65
CA GLU A 319 19.15 1.88 8.21
C GLU A 319 20.42 1.70 9.07
N GLU A 320 21.15 2.77 9.37
CA GLU A 320 22.32 2.73 10.26
C GLU A 320 21.94 2.30 11.70
N GLU A 321 20.82 2.79 12.23
CA GLU A 321 20.30 2.36 13.53
C GLU A 321 19.95 0.86 13.53
N TYR A 322 19.32 0.38 12.47
CA TYR A 322 19.02 -1.04 12.30
C TYR A 322 20.31 -1.88 12.25
N GLU A 323 21.33 -1.46 11.49
CA GLU A 323 22.62 -2.16 11.43
C GLU A 323 23.32 -2.23 12.80
N ARG A 324 23.20 -1.17 13.61
CA ARG A 324 23.82 -1.10 14.94
C ARG A 324 23.05 -1.89 16.01
N THR A 325 21.72 -1.91 15.95
CA THR A 325 20.86 -2.38 17.06
C THR A 325 20.04 -3.63 16.74
N GLY A 326 19.86 -3.95 15.46
CA GLY A 326 18.91 -4.95 14.98
C GLY A 326 17.43 -4.55 15.10
N SER A 327 17.12 -3.35 15.61
CA SER A 327 15.75 -2.87 15.79
C SER A 327 15.17 -2.34 14.47
N GLU A 328 14.02 -2.87 14.06
CA GLU A 328 13.32 -2.47 12.83
C GLU A 328 12.34 -1.31 13.05
N GLU A 329 12.11 -0.86 14.29
CA GLU A 329 11.03 0.08 14.62
C GLU A 329 11.18 1.44 13.95
N THR A 330 12.37 2.04 13.99
CA THR A 330 12.64 3.34 13.34
C THR A 330 12.48 3.21 11.82
N LEU A 331 13.02 2.14 11.24
CA LEU A 331 12.93 1.89 9.80
C LEU A 331 11.47 1.70 9.36
N LYS A 332 10.70 0.89 10.09
CA LYS A 332 9.27 0.71 9.89
C LYS A 332 8.51 2.03 9.97
N ALA A 333 8.82 2.87 10.96
CA ALA A 333 8.18 4.18 11.10
C ALA A 333 8.46 5.10 9.89
N VAL A 334 9.70 5.12 9.39
CA VAL A 334 10.11 5.92 8.22
C VAL A 334 9.42 5.39 6.95
N ILE A 335 9.41 4.08 6.71
CA ILE A 335 8.76 3.48 5.53
C ILE A 335 7.26 3.77 5.52
N ASN A 336 6.57 3.53 6.65
CA ASN A 336 5.13 3.73 6.76
C ASN A 336 4.73 5.20 6.68
N THR A 337 5.44 6.07 7.42
CA THR A 337 5.00 7.46 7.66
C THR A 337 5.61 8.45 6.68
N ASP A 338 6.88 8.32 6.32
CA ASP A 338 7.57 9.26 5.43
C ASP A 338 7.51 8.81 3.96
N TRP A 339 7.69 7.52 3.69
CA TRP A 339 7.59 7.00 2.31
C TRP A 339 6.15 6.66 1.90
N GLY A 340 5.26 6.44 2.86
CA GLY A 340 3.87 6.09 2.56
C GLY A 340 3.75 4.71 1.93
N LEU A 341 4.60 3.78 2.36
CA LEU A 341 4.65 2.40 1.90
C LEU A 341 4.44 1.45 3.09
N PRO A 342 3.77 0.30 2.91
CA PRO A 342 3.66 -0.68 3.97
C PRO A 342 5.02 -1.35 4.20
N TYR A 343 5.37 -1.53 5.47
CA TYR A 343 6.63 -2.17 5.84
C TYR A 343 6.61 -3.69 5.61
N LEU A 344 7.70 -4.20 5.04
CA LEU A 344 8.00 -5.62 4.94
C LEU A 344 9.18 -5.93 5.88
N PRO A 345 8.97 -6.74 6.95
CA PRO A 345 10.04 -7.07 7.88
C PRO A 345 11.28 -7.64 7.21
N ARG A 346 12.48 -7.22 7.64
CA ARG A 346 13.75 -7.63 6.98
C ARG A 346 14.02 -9.12 7.14
N ILE A 347 13.62 -9.72 8.27
CA ILE A 347 13.68 -11.18 8.50
C ILE A 347 12.92 -11.95 7.41
N SER A 348 11.86 -11.36 6.83
CA SER A 348 11.10 -11.97 5.74
C SER A 348 11.80 -11.87 4.37
N LEU A 349 12.81 -11.00 4.21
CA LEU A 349 13.59 -10.85 2.98
C LEU A 349 14.74 -11.87 2.87
N ASP A 350 15.24 -12.38 4.00
CA ASP A 350 16.33 -13.37 4.04
C ASP A 350 15.92 -14.78 3.58
N GLN A 351 14.63 -15.01 3.34
CA GLN A 351 14.18 -16.13 2.53
C GLN A 351 14.60 -15.88 1.08
N ARG A 352 15.82 -16.33 0.70
CA ARG A 352 16.36 -16.29 -0.67
C ARG A 352 15.24 -16.38 -1.69
N LYS A 353 14.99 -15.26 -2.39
CA LYS A 353 13.88 -15.11 -3.33
C LYS A 353 13.98 -16.25 -4.35
N ALA A 354 12.99 -17.16 -4.33
CA ALA A 354 12.92 -18.29 -5.26
C ALA A 354 13.00 -17.82 -6.73
N GLU A 355 12.59 -16.58 -7.00
CA GLU A 355 12.65 -15.93 -8.31
C GLU A 355 14.06 -15.64 -8.80
N THR A 356 14.99 -15.24 -7.92
CA THR A 356 16.38 -15.05 -8.32
C THR A 356 17.00 -16.39 -8.73
N LEU A 357 16.51 -17.50 -8.18
CA LEU A 357 16.89 -18.85 -8.58
C LEU A 357 16.17 -19.29 -9.88
N ILE A 358 14.88 -18.96 -10.04
CA ILE A 358 14.10 -19.27 -11.24
C ILE A 358 14.60 -18.48 -12.46
N ALA A 359 14.91 -17.19 -12.33
CA ALA A 359 15.44 -16.36 -13.40
C ALA A 359 16.83 -16.81 -13.86
N ARG A 360 17.59 -17.46 -12.96
CA ARG A 360 18.87 -18.11 -13.27
C ARG A 360 18.70 -19.53 -13.82
N ALA A 361 17.50 -20.08 -13.87
CA ALA A 361 17.28 -21.42 -14.36
C ALA A 361 17.44 -21.47 -15.87
N GLU A 362 18.38 -22.28 -16.33
CA GLU A 362 18.60 -22.54 -17.75
C GLU A 362 17.63 -23.62 -18.26
N LYS A 363 17.09 -23.43 -19.47
CA LYS A 363 16.26 -24.45 -20.12
C LYS A 363 17.17 -25.49 -20.78
N LEU A 364 17.28 -26.65 -20.17
CA LEU A 364 18.05 -27.77 -20.69
C LEU A 364 17.13 -28.87 -21.25
N PRO A 365 17.54 -29.56 -22.33
CA PRO A 365 16.78 -30.70 -22.83
C PRO A 365 16.80 -31.85 -21.82
N PRO A 366 15.68 -32.59 -21.66
CA PRO A 366 15.60 -33.71 -20.72
C PRO A 366 16.60 -34.82 -21.10
N ARG A 367 17.09 -35.56 -20.11
CA ARG A 367 18.04 -36.69 -20.26
C ARG A 367 19.37 -36.33 -20.87
N ARG A 368 19.76 -35.06 -20.82
CA ARG A 368 21.08 -34.60 -21.23
C ARG A 368 21.87 -34.15 -20.02
N VAL A 369 23.07 -34.68 -19.86
CA VAL A 369 24.02 -34.22 -18.84
C VAL A 369 24.72 -32.96 -19.37
N PRO A 370 24.58 -31.79 -18.71
CA PRO A 370 25.24 -30.56 -19.14
C PRO A 370 26.76 -30.60 -18.97
N ASP A 371 27.47 -29.79 -19.77
CA ASP A 371 28.91 -29.59 -19.63
C ASP A 371 29.20 -28.93 -18.27
N GLY A 372 30.09 -29.53 -17.47
CA GLY A 372 30.44 -29.06 -16.13
C GLY A 372 29.93 -29.93 -14.98
N VAL A 373 29.02 -30.87 -15.25
CA VAL A 373 28.64 -31.91 -14.27
C VAL A 373 29.85 -32.81 -13.97
N ARG A 374 30.13 -33.01 -12.68
CA ARG A 374 31.22 -33.85 -12.16
C ARG A 374 30.74 -35.23 -11.74
N PHE A 375 29.56 -35.31 -11.17
CA PHE A 375 28.92 -36.57 -10.77
C PHE A 375 27.40 -36.44 -10.79
N LEU A 376 26.73 -37.59 -10.89
CA LEU A 376 25.27 -37.71 -10.84
C LEU A 376 24.85 -38.35 -9.52
N VAL A 377 23.71 -37.90 -8.99
CA VAL A 377 23.03 -38.53 -7.86
C VAL A 377 21.60 -38.79 -8.26
N ALA A 378 21.19 -40.06 -8.24
CA ALA A 378 19.80 -40.44 -8.34
C ALA A 378 19.20 -40.50 -6.93
N THR A 379 18.14 -39.72 -6.69
CA THR A 379 17.34 -39.78 -5.47
C THR A 379 16.02 -40.43 -5.77
N VAL A 380 15.63 -41.41 -4.94
CA VAL A 380 14.40 -42.18 -5.11
C VAL A 380 13.49 -41.93 -3.92
N ASP A 381 12.31 -41.38 -4.19
CA ASP A 381 11.25 -41.21 -3.19
C ASP A 381 10.20 -42.32 -3.34
N VAL A 382 9.92 -43.02 -2.23
CA VAL A 382 9.06 -44.20 -2.20
C VAL A 382 7.64 -43.79 -1.80
N GLN A 383 6.72 -43.78 -2.76
CA GLN A 383 5.33 -43.37 -2.54
C GLN A 383 4.45 -44.60 -2.31
N GLY A 384 4.10 -44.89 -1.06
CA GLY A 384 3.35 -46.10 -0.64
C GLY A 384 1.81 -46.01 -0.67
N GLY A 385 1.23 -44.89 -1.11
CA GLY A 385 -0.24 -44.68 -1.13
C GLY A 385 -0.98 -45.46 -2.23
N LYS A 386 -2.25 -45.11 -2.49
CA LYS A 386 -3.10 -45.79 -3.52
C LYS A 386 -2.48 -45.86 -4.93
N LYS A 387 -1.61 -44.90 -5.28
CA LYS A 387 -0.84 -44.87 -6.54
C LYS A 387 0.63 -45.14 -6.27
N ARG A 388 0.95 -46.39 -5.91
CA ARG A 388 2.30 -46.83 -5.55
C ARG A 388 3.27 -46.60 -6.71
N ARG A 389 4.39 -45.94 -6.42
CA ARG A 389 5.45 -45.65 -7.39
C ARG A 389 6.76 -45.29 -6.70
N PHE A 390 7.87 -45.52 -7.39
CA PHE A 390 9.13 -44.84 -7.10
C PHE A 390 9.19 -43.56 -7.93
N VAL A 391 9.42 -42.43 -7.29
CA VAL A 391 9.68 -41.15 -7.97
C VAL A 391 11.18 -40.95 -8.01
N VAL A 392 11.77 -41.10 -9.19
CA VAL A 392 13.21 -40.99 -9.40
C VAL A 392 13.53 -39.59 -9.92
N GLN A 393 14.49 -38.93 -9.30
CA GLN A 393 15.07 -37.69 -9.80
C GLN A 393 16.59 -37.83 -9.88
N VAL A 394 17.13 -37.61 -11.07
CA VAL A 394 18.57 -37.63 -11.32
C VAL A 394 19.08 -36.20 -11.36
N VAL A 395 20.03 -35.87 -10.48
CA VAL A 395 20.62 -34.53 -10.36
C VAL A 395 22.11 -34.63 -10.64
N GLY A 396 22.60 -33.80 -11.55
CA GLY A 396 24.03 -33.61 -11.78
C GLY A 396 24.56 -32.47 -10.93
N TYR A 397 25.73 -32.68 -10.32
CA TYR A 397 26.42 -31.69 -9.49
C TYR A 397 27.72 -31.25 -10.16
N GLY A 398 27.92 -29.93 -10.23
CA GLY A 398 29.12 -29.29 -10.78
C GLY A 398 30.01 -28.69 -9.70
N SER A 399 31.00 -27.92 -10.14
CA SER A 399 31.82 -27.09 -9.24
C SER A 399 31.00 -25.95 -8.62
N HIS A 400 31.49 -25.37 -7.52
CA HIS A 400 30.90 -24.18 -6.88
C HIS A 400 29.43 -24.30 -6.46
N GLY A 401 28.93 -25.53 -6.24
CA GLY A 401 27.56 -25.77 -5.76
C GLY A 401 26.49 -25.70 -6.86
N GLU A 402 26.89 -25.71 -8.13
CA GLU A 402 25.95 -25.78 -9.25
C GLU A 402 25.30 -27.17 -9.35
N ARG A 403 24.02 -27.20 -9.73
CA ARG A 403 23.26 -28.44 -9.90
C ARG A 403 22.24 -28.31 -11.03
N TRP A 404 22.04 -29.41 -11.75
CA TRP A 404 21.07 -29.50 -12.85
C TRP A 404 20.20 -30.74 -12.67
N ILE A 405 18.90 -30.60 -12.90
CA ILE A 405 17.98 -31.74 -12.98
C ILE A 405 18.16 -32.35 -14.37
N VAL A 406 18.71 -33.57 -14.42
CA VAL A 406 19.01 -34.27 -15.68
C VAL A 406 17.77 -35.03 -16.16
N ASP A 407 17.10 -35.75 -15.26
CA ASP A 407 15.87 -36.47 -15.57
C ASP A 407 14.97 -36.63 -14.33
N ARG A 408 13.69 -36.82 -14.58
CA ARG A 408 12.69 -37.14 -13.56
C ARG A 408 11.61 -38.04 -14.15
N PHE A 409 11.48 -39.24 -13.60
CA PHE A 409 10.51 -40.22 -14.05
C PHE A 409 9.94 -41.04 -12.89
N ASN A 410 8.86 -41.76 -13.17
CA ASN A 410 8.19 -42.62 -12.20
C ASN A 410 8.31 -44.08 -12.62
N ILE A 411 8.68 -44.96 -11.70
CA ILE A 411 8.58 -46.41 -11.87
C ILE A 411 7.29 -46.85 -11.18
N THR A 412 6.36 -47.41 -11.94
CA THR A 412 5.01 -47.76 -11.46
C THR A 412 4.70 -49.24 -11.61
N ARG A 413 5.41 -49.95 -12.49
CA ARG A 413 5.18 -51.36 -12.82
C ARG A 413 6.27 -52.25 -12.23
N SER A 414 5.85 -53.40 -11.72
CA SER A 414 6.69 -54.45 -11.15
C SER A 414 7.25 -55.35 -12.26
N LEU A 415 8.33 -56.08 -11.95
CA LEU A 415 8.75 -57.25 -12.73
C LEU A 415 7.79 -58.44 -12.55
N ARG A 416 6.90 -58.38 -11.54
CA ARG A 416 5.86 -59.38 -11.31
C ARG A 416 4.73 -59.18 -12.31
N CYS A 417 4.33 -60.26 -12.95
CA CYS A 417 3.15 -60.29 -13.80
C CYS A 417 1.99 -60.99 -13.11
N ASP A 418 0.77 -60.63 -13.50
CA ASP A 418 -0.42 -61.39 -13.16
C ASP A 418 -0.56 -62.66 -14.03
N GLU A 419 -1.64 -63.42 -13.81
CA GLU A 419 -1.93 -64.66 -14.53
C GLU A 419 -2.11 -64.46 -16.05
N SER A 420 -2.34 -63.21 -16.50
CA SER A 420 -2.46 -62.84 -17.91
C SER A 420 -1.13 -62.39 -18.53
N GLY A 421 -0.06 -62.32 -17.74
CA GLY A 421 1.25 -61.86 -18.16
C GLY A 421 1.42 -60.34 -18.11
N GLU A 422 0.46 -59.58 -17.60
CA GLU A 422 0.57 -58.13 -17.46
C GLU A 422 1.35 -57.73 -16.20
N ALA A 423 2.26 -56.77 -16.34
CA ALA A 423 3.08 -56.27 -15.25
C ALA A 423 2.21 -55.58 -14.18
N MET A 424 2.24 -56.12 -12.96
CA MET A 424 1.49 -55.62 -11.81
C MET A 424 2.02 -54.26 -11.34
N GLN A 425 1.24 -53.54 -10.54
CA GLN A 425 1.72 -52.33 -9.89
C GLN A 425 2.75 -52.65 -8.80
N ILE A 426 3.80 -51.83 -8.67
CA ILE A 426 4.79 -52.01 -7.60
C ILE A 426 4.15 -51.89 -6.21
N ASN A 427 4.65 -52.66 -5.26
CA ASN A 427 4.32 -52.57 -3.84
C ASN A 427 5.55 -52.90 -2.98
N PRO A 428 6.49 -51.94 -2.84
CA PRO A 428 7.79 -52.15 -2.20
C PRO A 428 7.71 -52.53 -0.71
N GLY A 429 6.57 -52.25 -0.05
CA GLY A 429 6.35 -52.60 1.35
C GLY A 429 5.88 -54.04 1.57
N ALA A 430 5.39 -54.71 0.51
CA ALA A 430 4.95 -56.10 0.59
C ALA A 430 5.87 -57.06 -0.17
N TYR A 431 6.57 -56.57 -1.20
CA TYR A 431 7.37 -57.39 -2.12
C TYR A 431 8.79 -56.81 -2.26
N PRO A 432 9.79 -57.39 -1.58
CA PRO A 432 11.18 -56.95 -1.66
C PRO A 432 11.76 -56.94 -3.09
N GLU A 433 11.27 -57.82 -3.96
CA GLU A 433 11.68 -57.92 -5.36
C GLU A 433 11.45 -56.63 -6.14
N ASP A 434 10.46 -55.82 -5.78
CA ASP A 434 10.18 -54.54 -6.45
C ASP A 434 11.32 -53.53 -6.28
N TRP A 435 12.19 -53.71 -5.27
CA TRP A 435 13.39 -52.88 -5.11
C TRP A 435 14.47 -53.15 -6.16
N HIS A 436 14.46 -54.32 -6.82
CA HIS A 436 15.41 -54.64 -7.89
C HIS A 436 15.21 -53.76 -9.12
N LEU A 437 14.03 -53.15 -9.30
CA LEU A 437 13.78 -52.16 -10.33
C LEU A 437 14.69 -50.93 -10.21
N LEU A 438 15.16 -50.61 -9.00
CA LEU A 438 16.14 -49.52 -8.82
C LEU A 438 17.51 -49.90 -9.38
N ILE A 439 17.82 -51.19 -9.48
CA ILE A 439 19.07 -51.65 -10.08
C ILE A 439 18.97 -51.64 -11.60
N THR A 440 17.82 -52.01 -12.17
CA THR A 440 17.67 -52.09 -13.64
C THR A 440 17.35 -50.74 -14.30
N ASP A 441 16.59 -49.90 -13.62
CA ASP A 441 15.98 -48.71 -14.22
C ASP A 441 16.63 -47.40 -13.73
N VAL A 442 17.54 -47.46 -12.76
CA VAL A 442 18.17 -46.27 -12.15
C VAL A 442 19.70 -46.35 -12.07
N LEU A 443 20.26 -47.49 -11.66
CA LEU A 443 21.72 -47.76 -11.66
C LEU A 443 22.19 -48.22 -13.05
#